data_AF-A0A536X1H4-F1
#
_entry.id   AF-A0A536X1H4-F1
#
_cell.length_a   1.000
_cell.length_b   1.000
_cell.length_c   1.000
_cell.angle_alpha   90.00
_cell.angle_beta   90.00
_cell.angle_gamma   90.00
#
_symmetry.space_group_name_H-M   'P 1'
#
loop_
_entity.id
_entity.type
_entity.pdbx_description
1 polymer ?
#
loop_
_entity_poly.entity_id
_entity_poly.type
_entity_poly.pdbx_seq_one_letter_code
_entity_poly.pdbx_strand_id
1 'polypeptide(L)'
;MPLETFEEVKDGSKDDAQDPPFGWIQSNKGALVLDEEVDPDLVQQVLVNRYAMDLTDEELEQIGRDPFLIAYVLASPADRCVVTTEVSSPKKQRQNRRIPDVSATLGVTCCNTFEMLSELNFSTSWKAEK
;
A
#
# COMPACT_ATOMS: atom_id res chain seq x y z
N MET A 1 -4.78 -7.27 1.63
CA MET A 1 -4.24 -6.18 0.80
C MET A 1 -5.21 -5.90 -0.33
N PRO A 2 -5.27 -4.65 -0.82
CA PRO A 2 -6.01 -4.29 -2.03
C PRO A 2 -5.71 -5.24 -3.19
N LEU A 3 -6.70 -5.53 -4.04
CA LEU A 3 -6.51 -6.35 -5.22
C LEU A 3 -5.42 -5.76 -6.14
N GLU A 4 -5.41 -4.44 -6.27
CA GLU A 4 -4.51 -3.70 -7.14
C GLU A 4 -3.05 -3.83 -6.69
N THR A 5 -2.81 -3.81 -5.37
CA THR A 5 -1.47 -4.08 -4.80
C THR A 5 -1.05 -5.54 -5.06
N PHE A 6 -1.97 -6.49 -4.99
CA PHE A 6 -1.68 -7.88 -5.34
C PHE A 6 -1.33 -8.04 -6.83
N GLU A 7 -2.02 -7.32 -7.72
CA GLU A 7 -1.72 -7.32 -9.15
C GLU A 7 -0.36 -6.69 -9.47
N GLU A 8 0.09 -5.70 -8.70
CA GLU A 8 1.43 -5.13 -8.85
C GLU A 8 2.54 -6.15 -8.53
N VAL A 9 2.33 -7.00 -7.52
CA VAL A 9 3.26 -8.11 -7.21
C VAL A 9 3.32 -9.13 -8.36
N LYS A 10 2.22 -9.27 -9.12
CA LYS A 10 2.12 -10.25 -10.23
C LYS A 10 3.06 -9.94 -11.40
N ASP A 11 3.51 -8.70 -11.54
CA ASP A 11 4.36 -8.26 -12.65
C ASP A 11 5.86 -8.56 -12.45
N GLY A 12 6.23 -9.23 -11.35
CA GLY A 12 7.54 -9.82 -11.10
C GLY A 12 7.84 -11.11 -11.90
N SER A 13 8.99 -11.75 -11.64
CA SER A 13 9.44 -12.95 -12.35
C SER A 13 8.41 -14.08 -12.20
N LYS A 14 7.90 -14.61 -13.32
CA LYS A 14 6.84 -15.63 -13.37
C LYS A 14 7.36 -17.07 -13.22
N ASP A 15 8.62 -17.23 -12.83
CA ASP A 15 9.23 -18.53 -12.60
C ASP A 15 9.17 -18.86 -11.10
N ASP A 16 8.22 -19.70 -10.70
CA ASP A 16 8.02 -20.14 -9.32
C ASP A 16 9.28 -20.82 -8.72
N ALA A 17 10.17 -21.36 -9.57
CA ALA A 17 11.45 -21.93 -9.11
C ALA A 17 12.50 -20.86 -8.81
N GLN A 18 12.37 -19.67 -9.40
CA GLN A 18 13.26 -18.52 -9.17
C GLN A 18 12.67 -17.52 -8.17
N ASP A 19 11.35 -17.52 -7.96
CA ASP A 19 10.66 -16.65 -7.01
C ASP A 19 9.70 -17.45 -6.09
N PRO A 20 10.23 -18.18 -5.09
CA PRO A 20 9.40 -18.91 -4.13
C PRO A 20 8.38 -18.02 -3.37
N PRO A 21 8.69 -16.76 -2.99
CA PRO A 21 7.70 -15.83 -2.45
C PRO A 21 6.51 -15.60 -3.39
N PHE A 22 6.74 -15.42 -4.68
CA PHE A 22 5.67 -15.24 -5.66
C PHE A 22 4.73 -16.44 -5.71
N GLY A 23 5.28 -17.66 -5.83
CA GLY A 23 4.49 -18.89 -5.84
C GLY A 23 3.67 -19.08 -4.56
N TRP A 24 4.22 -18.69 -3.41
CA TRP A 24 3.50 -18.68 -2.13
C TRP A 24 2.35 -17.66 -2.12
N ILE A 25 2.59 -16.43 -2.58
CA ILE A 25 1.56 -15.38 -2.65
C ILE A 25 0.39 -15.83 -3.54
N GLN A 26 0.68 -16.43 -4.70
CA GLN A 26 -0.37 -16.94 -5.61
C GLN A 26 -1.20 -18.03 -4.96
N SER A 27 -0.55 -18.99 -4.30
CA SER A 27 -1.24 -20.08 -3.61
C SER A 27 -2.10 -19.61 -2.42
N ASN A 28 -1.79 -18.44 -1.86
CA ASN A 28 -2.46 -17.88 -0.69
C ASN A 28 -3.33 -16.64 -1.02
N LYS A 29 -3.64 -16.40 -2.30
CA LYS A 29 -4.38 -15.21 -2.76
C LYS A 29 -5.66 -14.96 -1.93
N GLY A 30 -6.46 -15.99 -1.67
CA GLY A 30 -7.73 -15.84 -0.95
C GLY A 30 -7.60 -15.41 0.52
N ALA A 31 -6.44 -15.61 1.13
CA ALA A 31 -6.16 -15.12 2.49
C ALA A 31 -5.50 -13.72 2.48
N LEU A 32 -4.88 -13.34 1.37
CA LEU A 32 -4.12 -12.11 1.23
C LEU A 32 -4.95 -10.96 0.67
N VAL A 33 -5.83 -11.21 -0.29
CA VAL A 33 -6.63 -10.18 -0.96
C VAL A 33 -7.89 -9.87 -0.15
N LEU A 34 -8.23 -8.59 -0.03
CA LEU A 34 -9.48 -8.17 0.60
C LEU A 34 -10.66 -8.56 -0.30
N ASP A 35 -11.70 -9.15 0.28
CA ASP A 35 -12.92 -9.54 -0.43
C ASP A 35 -13.91 -8.35 -0.53
N GLU A 36 -13.42 -7.26 -1.13
CA GLU A 36 -14.20 -6.05 -1.37
C GLU A 36 -13.60 -5.28 -2.55
N GLU A 37 -14.40 -4.42 -3.15
CA GLU A 37 -13.94 -3.45 -4.15
C GLU A 37 -13.89 -2.06 -3.51
N VAL A 38 -12.88 -1.27 -3.84
CA VAL A 38 -12.80 0.11 -3.35
C VAL A 38 -13.72 1.03 -4.15
N ASP A 39 -14.34 1.97 -3.46
CA ASP A 39 -15.14 3.02 -4.07
C ASP A 39 -14.28 3.88 -5.04
N PRO A 40 -14.61 3.92 -6.35
CA PRO A 40 -13.90 4.74 -7.33
C PRO A 40 -13.85 6.23 -6.97
N ASP A 41 -14.87 6.74 -6.25
CA ASP A 41 -14.91 8.14 -5.83
C ASP A 41 -13.80 8.44 -4.81
N LEU A 42 -13.46 7.48 -3.94
CA LEU A 42 -12.33 7.60 -3.01
C LEU A 42 -10.99 7.59 -3.76
N VAL A 43 -10.85 6.75 -4.80
CA VAL A 43 -9.64 6.73 -5.63
C VAL A 43 -9.47 8.07 -6.35
N GLN A 44 -10.55 8.59 -6.95
CA GLN A 44 -10.54 9.90 -7.59
C GLN A 44 -10.22 11.02 -6.59
N GLN A 45 -10.78 10.95 -5.37
CA GLN A 45 -10.49 11.89 -4.30
C GLN A 45 -8.99 11.90 -3.95
N VAL A 46 -8.33 10.74 -3.88
CA VAL A 46 -6.89 10.64 -3.62
C VAL A 46 -6.09 11.26 -4.76
N LEU A 47 -6.39 10.90 -6.02
CA LEU A 47 -5.69 11.43 -7.20
C LEU A 47 -5.79 12.96 -7.29
N VAL A 48 -7.03 13.47 -7.29
CA VAL A 48 -7.32 14.89 -7.49
C VAL A 48 -6.79 15.75 -6.34
N ASN A 49 -7.03 15.33 -5.09
CA ASN A 49 -6.73 16.18 -3.95
C ASN A 49 -5.28 16.08 -3.47
N ARG A 50 -4.51 15.09 -3.96
CA ARG A 50 -3.16 14.86 -3.44
C ARG A 50 -2.09 14.77 -4.51
N TYR A 51 -2.34 14.15 -5.64
CA TYR A 51 -1.35 14.06 -6.71
C TYR A 51 -1.44 15.28 -7.62
N ALA A 52 -2.45 15.33 -8.49
CA ALA A 52 -2.83 16.50 -9.27
C ALA A 52 -4.21 16.27 -9.93
N MET A 53 -4.87 17.35 -10.34
CA MET A 53 -6.09 17.28 -11.16
C MET A 53 -5.83 16.92 -12.62
N ASP A 54 -4.65 17.28 -13.13
CA ASP A 54 -4.26 17.25 -14.54
C ASP A 54 -3.07 16.33 -14.77
N LEU A 55 -3.12 15.13 -14.18
CA LEU A 55 -2.08 14.12 -14.36
C LEU A 55 -2.04 13.66 -15.82
N THR A 56 -0.84 13.55 -16.38
CA THR A 56 -0.66 12.90 -17.68
C THR A 56 -0.74 11.39 -17.54
N ASP A 57 -0.94 10.68 -18.66
CA ASP A 57 -0.92 9.20 -18.67
C ASP A 57 0.40 8.65 -18.10
N GLU A 58 1.53 9.30 -18.40
CA GLU A 58 2.85 8.92 -17.86
C GLU A 58 2.94 9.13 -16.34
N GLU A 59 2.36 10.22 -15.82
CA GLU A 59 2.33 10.45 -14.38
C GLU A 59 1.41 9.47 -13.66
N LEU A 60 0.27 9.13 -14.26
CA LEU A 60 -0.64 8.10 -13.74
C LEU A 60 0.03 6.73 -13.70
N GLU A 61 0.79 6.37 -14.75
CA GLU A 61 1.57 5.15 -14.79
C GLU A 61 2.64 5.11 -13.68
N GLN A 62 3.35 6.23 -13.44
CA GLN A 62 4.35 6.33 -12.38
C GLN A 62 3.75 6.29 -10.96
N ILE A 63 2.55 6.83 -10.78
CA ILE A 63 1.82 6.76 -9.50
C ILE A 63 1.41 5.31 -9.18
N GLY A 64 1.18 4.49 -10.21
CA GLY A 64 0.90 3.07 -10.06
C GLY A 64 -0.38 2.80 -9.25
N ARG A 65 -0.27 1.94 -8.23
CA ARG A 65 -1.41 1.45 -7.44
C ARG A 65 -1.57 2.14 -6.08
N ASP A 66 -0.69 3.09 -5.74
CA ASP A 66 -0.75 3.84 -4.48
C ASP A 66 -2.11 4.50 -4.19
N PRO A 67 -2.83 5.09 -5.16
CA PRO A 67 -4.12 5.71 -4.90
C PRO A 67 -5.16 4.71 -4.39
N PHE A 68 -5.12 3.47 -4.89
CA PHE A 68 -5.99 2.40 -4.41
C PHE A 68 -5.66 2.07 -2.96
N LEU A 69 -4.38 1.85 -2.63
CA LEU A 69 -3.95 1.57 -1.26
C LEU A 69 -4.50 2.57 -0.24
N ILE A 70 -4.44 3.86 -0.56
CA ILE A 70 -4.91 4.93 0.31
C ILE A 70 -6.45 4.98 0.35
N ALA A 71 -7.11 4.76 -0.78
CA ALA A 71 -8.57 4.73 -0.86
C ALA A 71 -9.17 3.59 -0.01
N TYR A 72 -8.54 2.40 0.03
CA TYR A 72 -8.96 1.30 0.91
C TYR A 72 -8.89 1.68 2.40
N VAL A 73 -7.94 2.54 2.80
CA VAL A 73 -7.87 3.04 4.18
C VAL A 73 -8.91 4.13 4.42
N LEU A 74 -9.16 5.02 3.46
CA LEU A 74 -10.24 6.00 3.57
C LEU A 74 -11.63 5.35 3.69
N ALA A 75 -11.83 4.17 3.10
CA ALA A 75 -13.07 3.41 3.22
C ALA A 75 -13.32 2.87 4.64
N SER A 76 -12.27 2.53 5.39
CA SER A 76 -12.36 2.20 6.81
C SER A 76 -11.16 2.73 7.61
N PRO A 77 -11.16 4.03 7.96
CA PRO A 77 -10.00 4.68 8.59
C PRO A 77 -9.84 4.31 10.07
N ALA A 78 -10.88 3.72 10.68
CA ALA A 78 -10.83 3.23 12.05
C ALA A 78 -10.18 1.84 12.15
N ASP A 79 -10.30 1.02 11.11
CA ASP A 79 -9.85 -0.38 11.13
C ASP A 79 -8.55 -0.59 10.35
N ARG A 80 -8.07 0.41 9.61
CA ARG A 80 -6.96 0.28 8.67
C ARG A 80 -5.94 1.39 8.82
N CYS A 81 -4.69 1.04 8.54
CA CYS A 81 -3.59 1.99 8.38
C CYS A 81 -2.73 1.60 7.18
N VAL A 82 -1.99 2.58 6.64
CA VAL A 82 -0.99 2.33 5.61
C VAL A 82 0.36 2.06 6.27
N VAL A 83 0.98 0.93 5.95
CA VAL A 83 2.35 0.63 6.35
C VAL A 83 3.26 0.82 5.14
N THR A 84 4.27 1.68 5.25
CA THR A 84 5.21 1.96 4.16
C THR A 84 6.64 2.10 4.65
N THR A 85 7.59 1.76 3.78
CA THR A 85 9.04 1.96 4.00
C THR A 85 9.53 3.28 3.40
N GLU A 86 8.66 4.02 2.71
CA GLU A 86 9.00 5.33 2.17
C GLU A 86 9.30 6.34 3.28
N VAL A 87 10.29 7.19 3.03
CA VAL A 87 10.57 8.34 3.88
C VAL A 87 9.82 9.55 3.35
N SER A 88 9.11 10.25 4.25
CA SER A 88 8.44 11.52 3.96
C SER A 88 9.38 12.49 3.21
N SER A 89 8.86 13.10 2.16
CA SER A 89 9.55 14.09 1.35
C SER A 89 8.55 15.16 0.88
N PRO A 90 8.11 16.07 1.78
CA PRO A 90 6.97 16.97 1.53
C PRO A 90 7.16 17.92 0.34
N LYS A 91 8.40 18.10 -0.11
CA LYS A 91 8.74 18.92 -1.28
C LYS A 91 8.43 18.22 -2.60
N LYS A 92 8.34 16.88 -2.63
CA LYS A 92 7.96 16.14 -3.83
C LYS A 92 6.47 16.33 -4.09
N GLN A 93 6.12 16.55 -5.34
CA GLN A 93 4.76 16.86 -5.79
C GLN A 93 4.36 15.94 -6.94
N ARG A 94 3.06 15.90 -7.25
CA ARG A 94 2.49 15.10 -8.35
C ARG A 94 2.89 13.63 -8.21
N GLN A 95 3.30 12.97 -9.28
CA GLN A 95 3.72 11.58 -9.32
C GLN A 95 4.88 11.22 -8.37
N ASN A 96 5.66 12.21 -7.96
CA ASN A 96 6.78 12.00 -7.04
C ASN A 96 6.38 12.04 -5.56
N ARG A 97 5.13 12.34 -5.22
CA ARG A 97 4.68 12.40 -3.82
C ARG A 97 4.91 11.07 -3.12
N ARG A 98 5.24 11.16 -1.83
CA ARG A 98 5.44 10.00 -0.97
C ARG A 98 4.16 9.64 -0.24
N ILE A 99 3.92 8.35 -0.06
CA ILE A 99 2.76 7.79 0.64
C ILE A 99 2.58 8.43 2.03
N PRO A 100 3.62 8.59 2.89
CA PRO A 100 3.44 9.24 4.19
C PRO A 100 2.91 10.68 4.07
N ASP A 101 3.32 11.43 3.06
CA ASP A 101 2.89 12.82 2.87
C ASP A 101 1.47 12.90 2.32
N VAL A 102 1.08 11.96 1.45
CA VAL A 102 -0.28 11.84 0.94
C VAL A 102 -1.23 11.48 2.10
N SER A 103 -0.88 10.46 2.88
CA SER A 103 -1.63 9.97 4.05
C SER A 103 -1.79 11.05 5.12
N ALA A 104 -0.70 11.71 5.52
CA ALA A 104 -0.73 12.78 6.52
C ALA A 104 -1.66 13.92 6.10
N THR A 105 -1.65 14.29 4.82
CA THR A 105 -2.54 15.34 4.33
C THR A 105 -4.00 14.86 4.36
N LEU A 106 -4.31 13.59 4.04
CA LEU A 106 -5.67 13.01 4.06
C LEU A 106 -6.19 12.68 5.46
N GLY A 107 -5.35 12.79 6.50
CA GLY A 107 -5.72 12.31 7.84
C GLY A 107 -5.80 10.78 7.92
N VAL A 108 -5.12 10.09 7.00
CA VAL A 108 -5.03 8.63 6.98
C VAL A 108 -3.89 8.20 7.92
N THR A 109 -4.17 7.27 8.81
CA THR A 109 -3.16 6.66 9.68
C THR A 109 -2.11 5.96 8.83
N CYS A 110 -0.85 6.33 9.03
CA CYS A 110 0.28 5.75 8.32
C CYS A 110 1.46 5.59 9.28
N CYS A 111 2.13 4.43 9.21
CA CYS A 111 3.28 4.12 10.03
C CYS A 111 4.33 3.35 9.23
N ASN A 112 5.54 3.25 9.78
CA ASN A 112 6.60 2.43 9.22
C ASN A 112 6.58 1.01 9.81
N THR A 113 7.38 0.11 9.23
CA THR A 113 7.44 -1.29 9.67
C THR A 113 7.82 -1.44 11.14
N PHE A 114 8.71 -0.60 11.69
CA PHE A 114 9.10 -0.68 13.09
C PHE A 114 7.97 -0.26 14.03
N GLU A 115 7.26 0.80 13.67
CA GLU A 115 6.07 1.25 14.40
C GLU A 115 4.99 0.17 14.40
N MET A 116 4.66 -0.39 13.22
CA MET A 116 3.70 -1.50 13.11
C MET A 116 4.10 -2.69 14.00
N LEU A 117 5.35 -3.13 13.93
CA LEU A 117 5.82 -4.26 14.74
C LEU A 117 5.74 -3.97 16.25
N SER A 118 6.05 -2.73 16.66
CA SER A 118 5.93 -2.29 18.06
C SER A 118 4.47 -2.26 18.51
N GLU A 119 3.56 -1.72 17.70
CA GLU A 119 2.12 -1.62 18.00
C GLU A 119 1.47 -3.00 18.12
N LEU A 120 1.86 -3.93 17.25
CA LEU A 120 1.40 -5.33 17.29
C LEU A 120 2.05 -6.15 18.41
N ASN A 121 2.96 -5.57 19.20
CA ASN A 121 3.80 -6.28 20.18
C ASN A 121 4.44 -7.54 19.58
N PHE A 122 4.89 -7.44 18.32
CA PHE A 122 5.35 -8.58 17.58
C PHE A 122 6.67 -9.12 18.15
N SER A 123 6.69 -10.40 18.46
CA SER A 123 7.88 -11.13 18.89
C SER A 123 7.89 -12.51 18.24
N THR A 124 9.01 -12.90 17.67
CA THR A 124 9.19 -14.24 17.13
C THR A 124 9.47 -15.28 18.20
N SER A 125 9.65 -14.88 19.47
CA SER A 125 10.01 -15.75 20.61
C SER A 125 11.15 -16.74 20.32
N TRP A 126 12.00 -16.43 19.34
CA TRP A 126 12.96 -17.36 18.74
C TRP A 126 14.09 -17.82 19.67
N LYS A 127 14.18 -17.22 20.86
CA LYS A 127 15.12 -17.59 21.95
C LYS A 127 14.41 -18.08 23.22
N ALA A 128 13.10 -18.31 23.20
CA ALA A 128 12.33 -18.66 24.40
C ALA A 128 12.54 -20.11 24.89
N GLU A 129 13.46 -20.87 24.29
CA GLU A 129 13.87 -22.19 24.81
C GLU A 129 15.30 -22.14 25.35
N LYS A 130 15.40 -22.20 26.68
CA LYS A 130 16.55 -22.73 27.43
C LYS A 130 16.03 -23.59 28.59
#